data_AF-A0A357YHT1-F1
#
_entry.id   AF-A0A357YHT1-F1
#
_cell.length_a   1.000
_cell.length_b   1.000
_cell.length_c   1.000
_cell.angle_alpha   90.00
_cell.angle_beta   90.00
_cell.angle_gamma   90.00
#
_symmetry.space_group_name_H-M   'P 1'
#
loop_
_entity.id
_entity.type
_entity.pdbx_description
1 polymer ?
#
loop_
_entity_poly.entity_id
_entity_poly.type
_entity_poly.pdbx_seq_one_letter_code
_entity_poly.pdbx_strand_id
1 'polypeptide(L)' 'GKAISGGVLPVSAVLADDEIMLTIKPGQHGSTFGGFPLACKVATAALEVVKEENLAEKA' A
#
# COMPACT_ATOMS: atom_id res chain seq x y z
N GLY A 1 0.15 -0.30 -6.08
CA GLY A 1 -0.22 1.10 -6.39
C GLY A 1 -1.57 1.14 -7.09
N LYS A 2 -2.03 2.31 -7.57
CA LYS A 2 -3.31 2.47 -8.29
C LYS A 2 -4.52 2.02 -7.46
N ALA A 3 -5.09 0.85 -7.77
CA ALA A 3 -6.28 0.29 -7.11
C ALA A 3 -6.08 0.00 -5.61
N ILE A 4 -4.83 0.00 -5.12
CA ILE A 4 -4.52 -0.18 -3.69
C ILE A 4 -5.20 0.87 -2.78
N SER A 5 -5.61 2.02 -3.33
CA SER A 5 -6.38 3.05 -2.61
C SER A 5 -7.82 3.20 -3.11
N GLY A 6 -8.29 2.29 -3.97
CA GLY A 6 -9.56 2.43 -4.66
C GLY A 6 -9.65 3.66 -5.57
N GLY A 7 -8.51 4.26 -5.94
CA GLY A 7 -8.48 5.51 -6.72
C GLY A 7 -8.74 6.79 -5.91
N VAL A 8 -8.86 6.69 -4.58
CA VAL A 8 -9.22 7.82 -3.70
C VAL A 8 -8.03 8.74 -3.40
N LEU A 9 -6.85 8.15 -3.15
CA LEU A 9 -5.61 8.87 -2.84
C LEU A 9 -4.41 8.23 -3.55
N PRO A 10 -3.34 8.97 -3.87
CA PRO A 10 -2.13 8.38 -4.43
C PRO A 10 -1.43 7.51 -3.37
N VAL A 11 -1.51 6.20 -3.53
CA VAL A 11 -0.84 5.23 -2.63
C VAL A 11 -0.12 4.17 -3.45
N SER A 12 1.09 3.83 -3.03
CA SER A 12 1.87 2.69 -3.53
C SER A 12 2.50 1.95 -2.33
N ALA A 13 2.86 0.69 -2.56
CA ALA A 13 3.53 -0.15 -1.58
C ALA A 13 4.60 -0.96 -2.32
N VAL A 14 5.73 -1.19 -1.65
CA VAL A 14 6.82 -2.06 -2.08
C VAL A 14 6.94 -3.16 -1.03
N LEU A 15 6.91 -4.42 -1.48
CA LEU A 15 7.03 -5.60 -0.62
C LEU A 15 8.19 -6.45 -1.14
N ALA A 16 9.05 -6.90 -0.24
CA ALA A 16 10.17 -7.79 -0.50
C ALA A 16 10.51 -8.57 0.78
N ASP A 17 11.24 -9.67 0.65
CA ASP A 17 11.71 -10.45 1.80
C ASP A 17 12.69 -9.65 2.66
N ASP A 18 12.82 -10.04 3.92
CA ASP A 18 13.62 -9.32 4.93
C ASP A 18 15.08 -9.12 4.49
N GLU A 19 15.70 -10.13 3.87
CA GLU A 19 17.09 -10.06 3.41
C GLU A 19 17.31 -8.95 2.37
N ILE A 20 16.25 -8.58 1.63
CA ILE A 20 16.25 -7.49 0.65
C ILE A 20 15.80 -6.19 1.32
N MET A 21 14.66 -6.21 2.01
CA MET A 21 14.01 -5.00 2.52
C MET A 21 14.81 -4.33 3.64
N LEU A 22 15.46 -5.11 4.51
CA LEU A 22 16.25 -4.61 5.64
C LEU A 22 17.63 -4.07 5.22
N THR A 23 17.96 -4.10 3.93
CA THR A 23 19.15 -3.42 3.39
C THR A 23 19.01 -1.90 3.41
N ILE A 24 17.77 -1.37 3.34
CA ILE A 24 17.47 0.06 3.40
C ILE A 24 17.65 0.55 4.84
N LYS A 25 18.58 1.49 5.05
CA LYS A 25 18.93 2.07 6.36
C LYS A 25 18.35 3.48 6.52
N PRO A 26 18.25 3.98 7.77
CA PRO A 26 17.82 5.35 8.02
C PRO A 26 18.63 6.38 7.21
N GLY A 27 17.92 7.31 6.54
CA GLY A 27 18.52 8.33 5.68
C GLY A 27 18.72 7.95 4.21
N GLN A 28 18.54 6.68 3.83
CA GLN A 28 18.74 6.22 2.45
C GLN A 28 17.49 6.30 1.58
N HIS A 29 16.30 6.27 2.20
CA HIS A 29 15.02 6.33 1.51
C HIS A 29 14.00 7.07 2.35
N GLY A 30 13.07 7.78 1.70
CA GLY A 30 12.03 8.53 2.39
C GLY A 30 11.09 9.24 1.43
N SER A 31 9.95 9.67 1.96
CA SER A 31 8.94 10.46 1.25
C SER A 31 8.16 11.30 2.26
N THR A 32 7.92 12.57 1.94
CA THR A 32 7.16 13.49 2.82
C THR A 32 5.76 12.97 3.13
N PHE A 33 5.11 12.33 2.16
CA PHE A 33 3.77 11.74 2.30
C PHE A 33 3.82 10.20 2.25
N GLY A 34 4.99 9.59 2.44
CA GLY A 34 5.11 8.14 2.53
C GLY A 34 4.51 7.64 3.85
N GLY A 35 3.52 6.75 3.80
CA GLY A 35 2.99 6.08 4.99
C GLY A 35 2.18 6.98 5.95
N PHE A 36 1.66 8.13 5.49
CA PHE A 36 0.85 8.98 6.36
C PHE A 36 -0.48 8.31 6.76
N PRO A 37 -1.03 8.59 7.96
CA PRO A 37 -2.12 7.80 8.53
C PRO A 37 -3.39 7.70 7.69
N LEU A 38 -3.77 8.78 7.00
CA LEU A 38 -4.98 8.80 6.17
C LEU A 38 -4.83 7.91 4.92
N ALA A 39 -3.68 7.94 4.24
CA ALA A 39 -3.42 7.02 3.13
C ALA A 39 -3.47 5.55 3.58
N CYS A 40 -2.92 5.25 4.75
CA CYS A 40 -2.97 3.90 5.30
C CYS A 40 -4.42 3.43 5.52
N LYS A 41 -5.27 4.29 6.12
CA LYS A 41 -6.70 3.95 6.33
C LYS A 41 -7.47 3.78 5.02
N VAL A 42 -7.23 4.64 4.03
CA VAL A 42 -7.85 4.53 2.71
C VAL A 42 -7.41 3.24 2.00
N ALA A 43 -6.12 2.90 2.07
CA ALA A 43 -5.61 1.68 1.46
C ALA A 43 -6.17 0.41 2.13
N THR A 44 -6.28 0.40 3.46
CA THR A 44 -6.90 -0.72 4.19
C THR A 44 -8.36 -0.90 3.77
N ALA A 45 -9.16 0.16 3.77
CA ALA A 45 -10.57 0.09 3.39
C ALA A 45 -10.75 -0.39 1.94
N ALA A 46 -9.92 0.08 1.00
CA ALA A 46 -9.97 -0.38 -0.38
C ALA A 46 -9.64 -1.90 -0.51
N LEU A 47 -8.67 -2.40 0.24
CA LEU A 47 -8.31 -3.82 0.25
C LEU A 47 -9.38 -4.68 0.93
N GLU A 48 -10.06 -4.17 1.96
CA GLU A 48 -11.20 -4.83 2.59
C GLU A 48 -12.33 -5.05 1.59
N VAL A 49 -12.70 -4.04 0.82
CA VAL A 49 -13.72 -4.16 -0.25
C VAL A 49 -13.35 -5.23 -1.28
N VAL A 50 -12.09 -5.23 -1.74
CA VAL A 50 -11.61 -6.25 -2.70
C VAL A 50 -11.82 -7.66 -2.16
N LYS A 51 -11.58 -7.86 -0.87
CA LYS A 51 -11.72 -9.16 -0.19
C LYS A 51 -13.18 -9.53 0.07
N GLU A 52 -13.97 -8.61 0.62
CA GLU A 52 -15.37 -8.86 1.01
C GLU A 52 -16.27 -9.12 -0.21
N GLU A 53 -16.01 -8.43 -1.31
CA GLU A 53 -16.79 -8.59 -2.54
C GLU A 53 -16.26 -9.72 -3.45
N ASN A 54 -15.19 -10.42 -3.06
CA ASN A 54 -14.55 -11.46 -3.88
C ASN A 54 -14.27 -10.95 -5.30
N LEU A 55 -13.63 -9.77 -5.40
CA LEU A 55 -13.40 -9.13 -6.70
C LEU A 55 -12.36 -9.86 -7.54
N ALA A 56 -11.45 -10.61 -6.91
CA ALA A 56 -10.45 -11.40 -7.62
C ALA A 56 -11.08 -12.55 -8.42
N GLU A 57 -12.17 -13.12 -7.89
CA GLU A 57 -12.92 -14.21 -8.50
C GLU A 57 -13.88 -13.73 -9.61
N LYS A 58 -14.17 -12.43 -9.64
CA LYS A 58 -15.07 -11.79 -10.62
C LYS A 58 -14.32 -11.09 -11.76
N ALA A 59 -12.98 -11.17 -11.78
CA ALA A 59 -12.11 -10.51 -12.73
C ALA A 59 -11.93 -11.29 -14.04
#